data_AF-A0A5P6A6Q3-F1
#
_entry.id   AF-A0A5P6A6Q3-F1
#
_cell.length_a   1.000
_cell.length_b   1.000
_cell.length_c   1.000
_cell.angle_alpha   90.00
_cell.angle_beta   90.00
_cell.angle_gamma   90.00
#
_symmetry.space_group_name_H-M   'P 1'
#
loop_
_entity.id
_entity.type
_entity.pdbx_description
1 polymer ?
#
loop_
_entity_poly.entity_id
_entity_poly.type
_entity_poly.pdbx_seq_one_letter_code
_entity_poly.pdbx_strand_id
1 'polypeptide(L)'
;MCNSCSFQANYFHSIHCIYDHLVATHPVLWLRDSSRRWPAGYISRNFLNPAGDVLAIWNGKGKGWRLRKLKNEARDEVPDPTREDFVELLNEMETFQPFLAMDE
;
A
#
# COMPACT_ATOMS: atom_id res chain seq x y z
N MET A 1 -4.01 0.58 -16.71
CA MET A 1 -4.57 -0.22 -15.60
C MET A 1 -4.94 -1.60 -16.11
N CYS A 2 -4.67 -2.67 -15.34
CA CYS A 2 -4.87 -4.04 -15.84
C CYS A 2 -6.37 -4.42 -15.93
N ASN A 3 -6.68 -5.40 -16.79
CA ASN A 3 -8.06 -5.89 -17.01
C ASN A 3 -8.69 -6.53 -15.76
N SER A 4 -7.88 -6.92 -14.77
CA SER A 4 -8.35 -7.51 -13.52
C SER A 4 -8.74 -6.47 -12.46
N CYS A 5 -8.47 -5.19 -12.67
CA CYS A 5 -8.87 -4.13 -11.73
C CYS A 5 -10.31 -3.68 -11.98
N SER A 6 -11.03 -3.31 -10.92
CA SER A 6 -12.39 -2.79 -11.01
C SER A 6 -12.55 -1.55 -10.12
N PHE A 7 -12.56 -0.38 -10.75
CA PHE A 7 -12.78 0.90 -10.07
C PHE A 7 -14.14 0.97 -9.37
N GLN A 8 -15.19 0.50 -10.03
CA GLN A 8 -16.54 0.50 -9.46
C GLN A 8 -16.60 -0.34 -8.17
N ALA A 9 -15.86 -1.43 -8.13
CA ALA A 9 -15.75 -2.29 -6.94
C ALA A 9 -14.71 -1.78 -5.92
N ASN A 10 -14.00 -0.67 -6.19
CA ASN A 10 -12.85 -0.21 -5.42
C ASN A 10 -11.80 -1.33 -5.22
N TYR A 11 -11.50 -2.06 -6.28
CA TYR A 11 -10.61 -3.21 -6.27
C TYR A 11 -9.47 -3.03 -7.28
N PHE A 12 -8.26 -3.23 -6.78
CA PHE A 12 -7.03 -3.17 -7.56
C PHE A 12 -6.29 -4.49 -7.39
N HIS A 13 -5.99 -5.14 -8.50
CA HIS A 13 -5.47 -6.50 -8.50
C HIS A 13 -4.06 -6.59 -7.89
N SER A 14 -3.21 -5.59 -8.13
CA SER A 14 -1.82 -5.58 -7.67
C SER A 14 -1.41 -4.24 -7.07
N ILE A 15 -0.28 -4.27 -6.36
CA ILE A 15 0.35 -3.09 -5.77
C ILE A 15 0.64 -1.98 -6.80
N HIS A 16 1.10 -2.37 -7.99
CA HIS A 16 1.35 -1.43 -9.09
C HIS A 16 0.06 -0.74 -9.56
N CYS A 17 -1.04 -1.49 -9.70
CA CYS A 17 -2.28 -0.93 -10.22
C CYS A 17 -2.87 0.15 -9.31
N ILE A 18 -2.78 -0.03 -7.98
CA ILE A 18 -3.24 0.98 -7.02
C ILE A 18 -2.26 2.15 -6.97
N TYR A 19 -0.95 1.90 -7.02
CA TYR A 19 0.05 2.95 -7.00
C TYR A 19 -0.06 3.88 -8.22
N ASP A 20 -0.13 3.33 -9.44
CA ASP A 20 -0.31 4.09 -10.69
C ASP A 20 -1.56 4.98 -10.65
N HIS A 21 -2.64 4.45 -10.04
CA HIS A 21 -3.87 5.22 -9.88
C HIS A 21 -3.72 6.33 -8.84
N LEU A 22 -3.09 6.02 -7.71
CA LEU A 22 -2.93 6.97 -6.62
C LEU A 22 -1.98 8.10 -7.02
N VAL A 23 -0.81 7.83 -7.61
CA VAL A 23 0.16 8.87 -7.98
C VAL A 23 -0.43 9.92 -8.94
N ALA A 24 -1.39 9.53 -9.78
CA ALA A 24 -2.11 10.44 -10.66
C ALA A 24 -3.10 11.36 -9.92
N THR A 25 -3.55 10.98 -8.72
CA THR A 25 -4.57 11.72 -7.95
C THR A 25 -4.00 12.37 -6.68
N HIS A 26 -2.96 11.78 -6.09
CA HIS A 26 -2.34 12.17 -4.84
C HIS A 26 -0.85 11.79 -4.88
N PRO A 27 0.06 12.62 -4.36
CA PRO A 27 1.44 12.19 -4.20
C PRO A 27 1.50 11.02 -3.21
N VAL A 28 2.06 9.90 -3.64
CA VAL A 28 2.32 8.72 -2.80
C VAL A 28 3.81 8.58 -2.66
N LEU A 29 4.32 8.51 -1.43
CA LEU A 29 5.76 8.42 -1.18
C LEU A 29 6.14 7.20 -0.35
N TRP A 30 5.19 6.57 0.33
CA TRP A 30 5.51 5.52 1.30
C TRP A 30 4.59 4.32 1.18
N LEU A 31 5.19 3.15 1.34
CA LEU A 31 4.51 1.88 1.50
C LEU A 31 4.90 1.31 2.87
N ARG A 32 3.89 1.08 3.71
CA ARG A 32 4.07 0.43 5.01
C ARG A 32 3.71 -1.04 4.91
N ASP A 33 4.53 -1.92 5.47
CA ASP A 33 4.23 -3.33 5.71
C ASP A 33 4.74 -3.81 7.07
N SER A 34 3.83 -3.90 8.05
CA SER A 34 4.19 -4.36 9.39
C SER A 34 4.46 -5.86 9.48
N SER A 35 4.23 -6.65 8.44
CA SER A 35 4.64 -8.06 8.43
C SER A 35 6.16 -8.25 8.40
N ARG A 36 6.92 -7.21 8.00
CA ARG A 36 8.38 -7.21 8.09
C ARG A 36 8.89 -7.18 9.54
N ARG A 37 8.08 -6.71 10.49
CA ARG A 37 8.37 -6.79 11.92
C ARG A 37 7.89 -8.13 12.49
N TRP A 38 8.80 -9.09 12.66
CA TRP A 38 8.54 -10.32 13.40
C TRP A 38 8.24 -10.05 14.90
N PRO A 39 7.36 -10.84 15.55
CA PRO A 39 5.94 -10.97 15.29
C PRO A 39 5.18 -9.84 16.05
N ALA A 40 5.12 -8.64 15.48
CA ALA A 40 4.09 -7.70 15.94
C ALA A 40 2.76 -8.31 15.51
N GLY A 41 1.91 -8.75 16.45
CA GLY A 41 0.65 -9.48 16.18
C GLY A 41 -0.41 -8.73 15.35
N TYR A 42 0.00 -7.69 14.63
CA TYR A 42 -0.81 -6.87 13.75
C TYR A 42 -0.12 -6.72 12.39
N ILE A 43 -0.73 -7.30 11.36
CA ILE A 43 -0.30 -7.18 9.95
C ILE A 43 -1.09 -6.05 9.31
N SER A 44 -0.38 -5.05 8.78
CA SER A 44 -0.92 -3.91 8.06
C SER A 44 -0.06 -3.63 6.84
N ARG A 45 -0.72 -3.36 5.71
CA ARG A 45 -0.07 -2.99 4.45
C ARG A 45 -0.82 -1.84 3.82
N ASN A 46 -0.17 -0.68 3.77
CA ASN A 46 -0.82 0.59 3.44
C ASN A 46 0.05 1.46 2.53
N PHE A 47 -0.58 2.19 1.62
CA PHE A 47 0.05 3.31 0.92
C PHE A 47 -0.22 4.62 1.66
N LEU A 48 0.81 5.43 1.81
CA LEU A 48 0.73 6.71 2.51
C LEU A 48 1.22 7.86 1.62
N ASN A 49 0.57 9.01 1.79
CA ASN A 49 1.03 10.27 1.22
C ASN A 49 2.20 10.85 2.05
N PRO A 50 2.87 11.93 1.60
CA PRO A 50 3.92 12.60 2.36
C PRO A 50 3.50 13.14 3.74
N ALA A 51 2.19 13.39 3.95
CA ALA A 51 1.67 13.85 5.23
C ALA A 51 1.42 12.71 6.24
N GLY A 52 1.54 11.45 5.80
CA GLY A 52 1.26 10.26 6.62
C GLY A 52 -0.19 9.78 6.60
N ASP A 53 -1.02 10.32 5.70
CA ASP A 53 -2.38 9.82 5.50
C ASP A 53 -2.35 8.51 4.72
N VAL A 54 -3.08 7.51 5.22
CA VAL A 54 -3.30 6.26 4.50
C VAL A 54 -4.27 6.48 3.34
N LEU A 55 -3.83 6.18 2.13
CA LEU A 55 -4.61 6.33 0.90
C LEU A 55 -5.22 5.00 0.44
N ALA A 56 -4.49 3.90 0.61
CA ALA A 56 -4.95 2.57 0.25
C ALA A 56 -4.50 1.51 1.25
N ILE A 57 -5.30 0.47 1.35
CA ILE A 57 -5.15 -0.63 2.30
C ILE A 57 -5.15 -1.94 1.51
N TRP A 58 -4.22 -2.82 1.84
CA TRP A 58 -4.22 -4.19 1.35
C TRP A 58 -5.33 -5.00 2.02
N ASN A 59 -6.14 -5.68 1.22
CA ASN A 59 -7.31 -6.43 1.69
C ASN A 59 -7.03 -7.92 1.87
N GLY A 60 -5.76 -8.35 1.76
CA GLY A 60 -5.33 -9.73 1.89
C GLY A 60 -5.25 -10.49 0.57
N LYS A 61 -4.65 -11.70 0.62
CA LYS A 61 -4.40 -12.55 -0.55
C LYS A 61 -5.71 -12.89 -1.29
N GLY A 62 -5.75 -12.65 -2.61
CA GLY A 62 -6.93 -12.83 -3.45
C GLY A 62 -7.99 -11.71 -3.37
N LYS A 63 -7.81 -10.72 -2.48
CA LYS A 63 -8.69 -9.55 -2.34
C LYS A 63 -8.03 -8.23 -2.73
N GLY A 64 -6.76 -8.27 -3.12
CA GLY A 64 -6.04 -7.16 -3.73
C GLY A 64 -5.94 -5.92 -2.84
N TRP A 65 -5.84 -4.77 -3.48
CA TRP A 65 -5.73 -3.45 -2.87
C TRP A 65 -7.02 -2.65 -3.07
N ARG A 66 -7.28 -1.71 -2.16
CA ARG A 66 -8.44 -0.81 -2.25
C ARG A 66 -8.14 0.55 -1.65
N LEU A 67 -8.83 1.58 -2.11
CA LEU A 67 -8.77 2.90 -1.48
C LEU A 67 -9.36 2.85 -0.07
N ARG A 68 -8.76 3.61 0.85
CA ARG A 68 -9.34 3.88 2.17
C ARG A 68 -10.60 4.73 1.99
N LYS A 69 -11.72 4.29 2.56
CA LYS A 69 -13.00 5.00 2.53
C LYS A 69 -13.30 5.68 3.86
N LEU A 70 -12.93 5.05 4.97
CA LEU A 70 -13.20 5.55 6.31
C LEU A 70 -11.91 5.71 7.11
N LYS A 71 -11.83 6.77 7.92
CA LYS A 71 -10.63 7.08 8.72
C LYS A 71 -10.28 6.01 9.77
N ASN A 72 -11.25 5.20 10.19
CA ASN A 72 -11.05 4.15 11.20
C ASN A 72 -10.53 2.82 10.60
N GLU A 73 -10.39 2.70 9.28
CA GLU A 73 -9.92 1.46 8.64
C GLU A 73 -8.41 1.24 8.83
N ALA A 74 -7.65 2.33 8.91
CA ALA A 74 -6.22 2.30 9.15
C ALA A 74 -5.79 3.59 9.84
N ARG A 75 -4.83 3.46 10.76
CA ARG A 75 -4.25 4.58 11.49
C ARG A 75 -3.26 5.33 10.59
N ASP A 76 -3.46 6.63 10.46
CA ASP A 76 -2.50 7.54 9.85
C ASP A 76 -1.23 7.60 10.72
N GLU A 77 -0.08 7.66 10.07
CA GLU A 77 1.21 7.53 10.72
C GLU A 77 2.26 8.29 9.93
N VAL A 78 3.09 9.07 10.62
CA VAL A 78 4.22 9.75 9.99
C VAL A 78 5.21 8.67 9.53
N PRO A 79 5.50 8.57 8.23
CA PRO A 79 6.44 7.59 7.73
C PRO A 79 7.85 7.87 8.27
N ASP A 80 8.57 6.80 8.59
CA ASP A 80 9.94 6.86 9.08
C ASP A 80 10.81 5.92 8.25
N PRO A 81 11.73 6.43 7.42
CA PRO A 81 12.59 5.59 6.56
C PRO A 81 13.54 4.70 7.35
N THR A 82 13.78 4.99 8.64
CA THR A 82 14.64 4.15 9.49
C THR A 82 13.92 2.91 9.99
N ARG A 83 12.58 2.88 9.91
CA ARG A 83 11.78 1.73 10.29
C ARG A 83 11.73 0.73 9.15
N GLU A 84 12.09 -0.50 9.47
CA GLU A 84 12.07 -1.66 8.55
C GLU A 84 10.69 -1.97 7.93
N ASP A 85 9.60 -1.50 8.57
CA ASP A 85 8.23 -1.66 8.08
C ASP A 85 7.80 -0.55 7.10
N PHE A 86 8.63 0.44 6.80
CA PHE A 86 8.37 1.46 5.78
C PHE A 86 9.33 1.34 4.61
N VAL A 87 8.83 1.61 3.41
CA VAL A 87 9.64 1.71 2.20
C VAL A 87 9.28 2.98 1.46
N GLU A 88 10.30 3.77 1.16
CA GLU A 88 10.18 5.01 0.40
C GLU A 88 10.12 4.70 -1.10
N LEU A 89 9.12 5.24 -1.80
CA LEU A 89 8.76 4.88 -3.18
C LEU A 89 9.46 5.73 -4.24
N LEU A 90 10.71 6.17 -4.02
CA LEU A 90 11.45 6.99 -5.00
C LEU A 90 11.79 6.23 -6.29
N ASN A 91 11.84 4.89 -6.24
CA ASN A 91 12.05 4.00 -7.38
C ASN A 91 11.08 2.82 -7.32
N GLU A 92 9.98 2.89 -8.08
CA GLU A 92 8.84 1.97 -8.02
C GLU A 92 9.23 0.49 -8.12
N MET A 93 9.98 0.09 -9.15
CA MET A 93 10.28 -1.34 -9.38
C MET A 93 11.13 -1.95 -8.27
N GLU A 94 12.21 -1.27 -7.87
CA GLU A 94 13.10 -1.78 -6.82
C GLU A 94 12.39 -1.78 -5.47
N THR A 95 11.53 -0.80 -5.25
CA THR A 95 10.81 -0.64 -3.99
C THR A 95 9.72 -1.69 -3.80
N PHE A 96 9.03 -2.08 -4.87
CA PHE A 96 7.97 -3.08 -4.78
C PHE A 96 8.48 -4.52 -4.75
N GLN A 97 9.69 -4.80 -5.23
CA GLN A 97 10.27 -6.15 -5.28
C GLN A 97 9.98 -7.04 -4.06
N PRO A 98 10.19 -6.58 -2.81
CA PRO A 98 9.99 -7.44 -1.66
C PRO A 98 8.51 -7.74 -1.36
N PHE A 99 7.57 -7.04 -1.99
CA PHE A 99 6.13 -7.21 -1.82
C PHE A 99 5.49 -8.01 -2.95
N LEU A 100 6.15 -8.08 -4.12
CA LEU A 100 5.64 -8.84 -5.27
C LEU A 100 5.64 -10.34 -5.04
N ALA A 101 6.65 -10.86 -4.34
CA ALA A 101 6.76 -12.28 -4.00
C ALA A 101 5.60 -12.81 -3.11
N MET A 102 4.75 -11.91 -2.60
CA MET A 102 3.62 -12.27 -1.73
C MET A 102 2.26 -12.14 -2.43
N ASP A 103 2.20 -11.56 -3.64
CA ASP A 103 1.00 -11.45 -4.47
C ASP A 103 0.82 -12.67 -5.41
N GLU A 104 1.81 -13.58 -5.51
CA GLU A 104 1.69 -14.97 -6.04
C GLU A 104 1.18 -15.95 -4.96
#